data_AF-A0A925TVZ9-F1
#
_entry.id   AF-A0A925TVZ9-F1
#
_cell.length_a   1.000
_cell.length_b   1.000
_cell.length_c   1.000
_cell.angle_alpha   90.00
_cell.angle_beta   90.00
_cell.angle_gamma   90.00
#
_symmetry.space_group_name_H-M   'P 1'
#
loop_
_entity.id
_entity.type
_entity.pdbx_description
1 polymer ?
#
loop_
_entity_poly.entity_id
_entity_poly.type
_entity_poly.pdbx_seq_one_letter_code
_entity_poly.pdbx_strand_id
1 'polypeptide(L)'
;MNKITSIAYGFITLIILASCGANKRNESAEQSANAFYTALQAGNVDEALNSCSKDAFSTETREQWNQAVSNNLGLLGKLKSFDKKSGWNISTSTETGTQVIVKYDVVYEYGKSEDSLTMIKDDDGVMRILNYHWNLKSARYLDGITESEKITGMYMDAVAEKNYELAYALCGYKAIEITSKEEWVSMLANTSNAAGDMTNYTVDTEKSHCSIAAEGGAGKGNYYDVYVTSNCANGTVHETFTLFQPHYDEGVKVIAHNRE
;
A
#
# COMPACT_ATOMS: atom_id res chain seq x y z
N MET A 1 -82.77 34.00 5.53
CA MET A 1 -81.58 33.56 4.76
C MET A 1 -80.41 33.48 5.73
N ASN A 2 -80.10 32.25 6.18
CA ASN A 2 -79.06 31.97 7.17
C ASN A 2 -77.69 31.84 6.46
N LYS A 3 -76.67 32.54 6.95
CA LYS A 3 -75.28 32.28 6.54
C LYS A 3 -74.54 31.62 7.70
N ILE A 4 -74.14 30.37 7.47
CA ILE A 4 -73.41 29.51 8.39
C ILE A 4 -71.91 29.83 8.28
N THR A 5 -71.30 29.97 9.46
CA THR A 5 -69.87 30.05 9.78
C THR A 5 -69.09 28.80 9.38
N SER A 6 -67.84 28.96 8.94
CA SER A 6 -66.80 27.94 9.08
C SER A 6 -65.42 28.60 9.13
N ILE A 7 -64.76 28.51 10.29
CA ILE A 7 -63.35 28.84 10.50
C ILE A 7 -62.64 27.50 10.63
N ALA A 8 -61.86 27.15 9.61
CA ALA A 8 -61.03 25.94 9.61
C ALA A 8 -59.76 26.20 10.43
N TYR A 9 -59.64 25.50 11.56
CA TYR A 9 -58.40 25.39 12.32
C TYR A 9 -57.44 24.46 11.57
N GLY A 10 -56.43 25.05 10.92
CA GLY A 10 -55.30 24.32 10.36
C GLY A 10 -54.31 23.96 11.46
N PHE A 11 -54.29 22.69 11.86
CA PHE A 11 -53.29 22.10 12.75
C PHE A 11 -51.93 22.07 12.02
N ILE A 12 -51.02 22.99 12.33
CA ILE A 12 -49.62 22.93 11.90
C ILE A 12 -48.86 22.14 12.96
N THR A 13 -48.64 20.85 12.71
CA THR A 13 -47.78 20.01 13.55
C THR A 13 -46.33 20.24 13.17
N LEU A 14 -45.61 21.00 14.00
CA LEU A 14 -44.19 21.31 13.84
C LEU A 14 -43.35 20.09 14.27
N ILE A 15 -42.91 19.27 13.32
CA ILE A 15 -41.95 18.18 13.58
C ILE A 15 -40.53 18.77 13.52
N ILE A 16 -40.00 19.22 14.67
CA ILE A 16 -38.59 19.63 14.82
C ILE A 16 -37.96 18.83 15.97
N LEU A 17 -37.81 17.52 15.81
CA LEU A 17 -37.13 16.67 16.80
C LEU A 17 -36.35 15.54 16.09
N ALA A 18 -35.26 15.87 15.39
CA ALA A 18 -34.30 14.87 14.92
C ALA A 18 -32.86 15.35 14.69
N SER A 19 -32.58 16.66 14.55
CA SER A 19 -31.23 17.11 14.12
C SER A 19 -30.17 17.13 15.22
N CYS A 20 -30.54 17.19 16.50
CA CYS A 20 -29.58 17.37 17.59
C CYS A 20 -28.72 16.11 17.85
N GLY A 21 -29.27 14.90 17.63
CA GLY A 21 -28.56 13.64 17.85
C GLY A 21 -27.62 13.24 16.71
N ALA A 22 -27.96 13.62 15.47
CA ALA A 22 -27.10 13.34 14.31
C ALA A 22 -25.83 14.21 14.33
N ASN A 23 -25.95 15.48 14.71
CA ASN A 23 -24.81 16.40 14.77
C ASN A 23 -23.77 15.95 15.80
N LYS A 24 -24.18 15.65 17.04
CA LYS A 24 -23.26 15.16 18.09
C LYS A 24 -22.54 13.87 17.71
N ARG A 25 -23.24 12.96 17.02
CA ARG A 25 -22.65 11.70 16.54
C ARG A 25 -21.59 11.97 15.48
N ASN A 26 -21.89 12.82 14.51
CA ASN A 26 -20.96 13.18 13.45
C ASN A 26 -19.74 13.93 14.02
N GLU A 27 -19.93 14.82 15.00
CA GLU A 27 -18.84 15.49 15.72
C GLU A 27 -17.95 14.48 16.45
N SER A 28 -18.53 13.50 17.16
CA SER A 28 -17.76 12.45 17.82
C SER A 28 -17.02 11.56 16.82
N ALA A 29 -17.64 11.21 15.69
CA ALA A 29 -16.99 10.45 14.62
C ALA A 29 -15.83 11.24 14.00
N GLU A 30 -16.01 12.54 13.80
CA GLU A 30 -14.99 13.46 13.30
C GLU A 30 -13.79 13.54 14.24
N GLN A 31 -14.04 13.65 15.55
CA GLN A 31 -12.99 13.68 16.58
C GLN A 31 -12.14 12.40 16.54
N SER A 32 -12.76 11.23 16.50
CA SER A 32 -12.02 9.95 16.46
C SER A 32 -11.27 9.75 15.15
N ALA A 33 -11.84 10.14 14.00
CA ALA A 33 -11.14 10.09 12.71
C ALA A 33 -9.94 11.04 12.68
N ASN A 34 -10.10 12.27 13.19
CA ASN A 34 -9.00 13.24 13.28
C ASN A 34 -7.91 12.78 14.24
N ALA A 35 -8.25 12.22 15.40
CA ALA A 35 -7.28 11.66 16.34
C ALA A 35 -6.49 10.52 15.71
N PHE A 36 -7.17 9.61 15.02
CA PHE A 36 -6.55 8.51 14.28
C PHE A 36 -5.52 9.01 13.26
N TYR A 37 -5.93 9.85 12.30
CA TYR A 37 -5.02 10.32 11.26
C TYR A 37 -3.94 11.27 11.78
N THR A 38 -4.20 12.06 12.82
CA THR A 38 -3.18 12.92 13.44
C THR A 38 -2.06 12.07 14.05
N ALA A 39 -2.42 10.99 14.75
CA ALA A 39 -1.44 10.05 15.30
C ALA A 39 -0.66 9.33 14.18
N LEU A 40 -1.32 8.92 13.09
CA LEU A 40 -0.63 8.36 11.91
C LEU A 40 0.31 9.38 11.26
N GLN A 41 -0.08 10.65 11.17
CA GLN A 41 0.75 11.74 10.65
C GLN A 41 1.98 11.98 11.53
N ALA A 42 1.88 11.71 12.83
CA ALA A 42 3.00 11.72 13.78
C ALA A 42 3.86 10.44 13.72
N GLY A 43 3.45 9.42 12.95
CA GLY A 43 4.11 8.11 12.89
C GLY A 43 3.85 7.24 14.11
N ASN A 44 2.84 7.57 14.93
CA ASN A 44 2.50 6.83 16.14
C ASN A 44 1.29 5.90 15.89
N VAL A 45 1.57 4.72 15.34
CA VAL A 45 0.53 3.73 15.00
C VAL A 45 -0.20 3.24 16.25
N ASP A 46 0.53 2.97 17.34
CA ASP A 46 -0.09 2.53 18.60
C ASP A 46 -1.06 3.57 19.16
N GLU A 47 -0.73 4.86 19.07
CA GLU A 47 -1.65 5.93 19.48
C GLU A 47 -2.85 6.05 18.54
N ALA A 48 -2.64 5.90 17.23
CA ALA A 48 -3.75 5.91 16.27
C ALA A 48 -4.79 4.85 16.60
N LEU A 49 -4.33 3.62 16.91
CA LEU A 49 -5.20 2.50 17.28
C LEU A 49 -5.96 2.69 18.60
N ASN A 50 -5.70 3.75 19.39
CA ASN A 50 -6.56 4.11 20.53
C ASN A 50 -7.90 4.71 20.10
N SER A 51 -8.02 5.15 18.84
CA SER A 51 -9.28 5.63 18.25
C SER A 51 -10.18 4.49 17.74
N CYS A 52 -9.69 3.25 17.79
CA CYS A 52 -10.43 2.06 17.41
C CYS A 52 -11.27 1.52 18.57
N SER A 53 -12.41 0.92 18.23
CA SER A 53 -13.24 0.17 19.18
C SER A 53 -12.51 -1.10 19.59
N LYS A 54 -12.77 -1.58 20.82
CA LYS A 54 -12.36 -2.94 21.23
C LYS A 54 -12.87 -4.01 20.26
N ASP A 55 -14.03 -3.79 19.65
CA ASP A 55 -14.68 -4.72 18.73
C ASP A 55 -13.94 -4.81 17.37
N ALA A 56 -13.15 -3.78 17.03
CA ALA A 56 -12.29 -3.82 15.84
C ALA A 56 -11.28 -4.98 15.93
N PHE A 57 -10.92 -5.37 17.15
CA PHE A 57 -9.93 -6.41 17.41
C PHE A 57 -10.52 -7.81 17.65
N SER A 58 -11.80 -8.01 17.27
CA SER A 58 -12.49 -9.28 17.46
C SER A 58 -12.07 -10.36 16.46
N THR A 59 -11.65 -9.96 15.26
CA THR A 59 -11.22 -10.88 14.19
C THR A 59 -9.69 -10.88 14.02
N GLU A 60 -9.06 -9.71 14.14
CA GLU A 60 -7.62 -9.53 14.07
C GLU A 60 -7.14 -8.87 15.36
N THR A 61 -5.98 -9.24 15.88
CA THR A 61 -5.46 -8.62 17.11
C THR A 61 -4.98 -7.19 16.85
N ARG A 62 -4.85 -6.41 17.93
CA ARG A 62 -4.27 -5.07 17.85
C ARG A 62 -2.87 -5.07 17.24
N GLU A 63 -2.07 -6.09 17.53
CA GLU A 63 -0.72 -6.28 16.98
C GLU A 63 -0.77 -6.52 15.47
N GLN A 64 -1.74 -7.31 14.99
CA GLN A 64 -1.93 -7.54 13.54
C GLN A 64 -2.32 -6.24 12.83
N TRP A 65 -3.20 -5.43 13.43
CA TRP A 65 -3.53 -4.09 12.94
C TRP A 65 -2.32 -3.16 12.92
N ASN A 66 -1.54 -3.14 14.02
CA ASN A 66 -0.33 -2.33 14.08
C ASN A 66 0.63 -2.73 12.96
N GLN A 67 0.90 -4.02 12.78
CA GLN A 67 1.78 -4.51 11.73
C GLN A 67 1.28 -4.10 10.34
N ALA A 68 -0.01 -4.27 10.04
CA ALA A 68 -0.57 -3.94 8.74
C ALA A 68 -0.45 -2.44 8.42
N VAL A 69 -0.80 -1.57 9.38
CA VAL A 69 -0.71 -0.11 9.22
C VAL A 69 0.75 0.36 9.16
N SER A 70 1.62 -0.20 10.00
CA SER A 70 3.06 0.08 10.00
C SER A 70 3.71 -0.32 8.67
N ASN A 71 3.35 -1.48 8.12
CA ASN A 71 3.83 -1.92 6.80
C ASN A 71 3.38 -0.94 5.71
N ASN A 72 2.11 -0.51 5.73
CA ASN A 72 1.59 0.46 4.77
C ASN A 72 2.34 1.80 4.85
N LEU A 73 2.64 2.30 6.06
CA LEU A 73 3.47 3.49 6.26
C LEU A 73 4.92 3.30 5.84
N GLY A 74 5.49 2.11 6.03
CA GLY A 74 6.82 1.76 5.54
C GLY A 74 6.93 1.86 4.02
N LEU A 75 5.90 1.38 3.31
CA LEU A 75 5.83 1.41 1.84
C LEU A 75 5.53 2.79 1.27
N LEU A 76 4.63 3.56 1.90
CA LEU A 76 4.16 4.84 1.37
C LEU A 76 4.88 6.06 1.96
N GLY A 77 5.69 5.85 3.00
CA GLY A 77 6.32 6.91 3.76
C GLY A 77 5.36 7.66 4.68
N LYS A 78 5.80 8.81 5.17
CA LYS A 78 5.04 9.61 6.15
C LYS A 78 3.73 10.12 5.54
N LEU A 79 2.63 9.99 6.28
CA LEU A 79 1.35 10.63 5.95
C LEU A 79 1.55 12.17 5.95
N LYS A 80 1.15 12.83 4.86
CA LYS A 80 1.29 14.28 4.66
C LYS A 80 -0.01 15.03 4.89
N SER A 81 -1.14 14.53 4.38
CA SER A 81 -2.47 15.09 4.59
C SER A 81 -3.57 14.02 4.49
N PHE A 82 -4.73 14.34 5.04
CA PHE A 82 -5.95 13.56 4.93
C PHE A 82 -7.14 14.51 4.83
N ASP A 83 -7.97 14.32 3.82
CA ASP A 83 -9.09 15.21 3.51
C ASP A 83 -10.38 14.40 3.41
N LYS A 84 -11.42 14.80 4.15
CA LYS A 84 -12.72 14.12 4.14
C LYS A 84 -13.35 14.25 2.76
N LYS A 85 -13.56 13.13 2.08
CA LYS A 85 -14.08 13.06 0.71
C LYS A 85 -15.60 12.93 0.65
N SER A 86 -16.19 12.23 1.61
CA SER A 86 -17.63 11.96 1.65
C SER A 86 -18.33 12.65 2.81
N GLY A 87 -19.65 12.79 2.70
CA GLY A 87 -20.50 12.98 3.88
C GLY A 87 -20.45 11.77 4.82
N TRP A 88 -21.08 11.93 5.99
CA TRP A 88 -21.26 10.86 6.97
C TRP A 88 -22.41 9.93 6.53
N ASN A 89 -22.07 8.73 6.07
CA ASN A 89 -23.07 7.75 5.63
C ASN A 89 -23.51 6.91 6.83
N ILE A 90 -24.73 7.15 7.31
CA ILE A 90 -25.25 6.48 8.50
C ILE A 90 -26.09 5.28 8.07
N SER A 91 -25.74 4.10 8.57
CA SER A 91 -26.54 2.88 8.44
C SER A 91 -26.95 2.40 9.83
N THR A 92 -28.15 1.88 10.00
CA THR A 92 -28.60 1.31 11.28
C THR A 92 -29.23 -0.04 11.04
N SER A 93 -28.77 -1.05 11.77
CA SER A 93 -29.33 -2.40 11.74
C SER A 93 -29.63 -2.89 13.16
N THR A 94 -30.46 -3.93 13.27
CA THR A 94 -30.75 -4.60 14.54
C THR A 94 -29.58 -5.41 15.07
N GLU A 95 -28.67 -5.85 14.21
CA GLU A 95 -27.54 -6.73 14.56
C GLU A 95 -26.30 -5.94 14.98
N THR A 96 -25.98 -4.88 14.23
CA THR A 96 -24.72 -4.12 14.38
C THR A 96 -24.92 -2.71 14.95
N GLY A 97 -26.16 -2.34 15.27
CA GLY A 97 -26.50 -1.01 15.75
C GLY A 97 -26.32 0.07 14.67
N THR A 98 -26.04 1.30 15.10
CA THR A 98 -25.74 2.40 14.15
C THR A 98 -24.27 2.41 13.77
N GLN A 99 -24.00 2.29 12.48
CA GLN A 99 -22.71 2.47 11.85
C GLN A 99 -22.63 3.80 11.11
N VAL A 100 -21.45 4.40 11.12
CA VAL A 100 -21.13 5.61 10.36
C VAL A 100 -19.95 5.30 9.45
N ILE A 101 -20.11 5.49 8.15
CA ILE A 101 -19.06 5.25 7.15
C ILE A 101 -18.65 6.58 6.53
N VAL A 102 -17.36 6.85 6.51
CA VAL A 102 -16.77 8.06 5.93
C VAL A 102 -15.53 7.70 5.11
N LYS A 103 -15.35 8.41 4.00
CA LYS A 103 -14.20 8.27 3.12
C LYS A 103 -13.26 9.46 3.23
N TYR A 104 -11.96 9.20 3.11
CA TYR A 104 -10.90 10.19 3.10
C TYR A 104 -10.02 10.00 1.87
N ASP A 105 -9.59 11.09 1.25
CA ASP A 105 -8.43 11.07 0.37
C ASP A 105 -7.19 11.29 1.26
N VAL A 106 -6.23 10.37 1.22
CA VAL A 106 -5.02 10.40 2.06
C VAL A 106 -3.80 10.50 1.17
N VAL A 107 -2.91 11.43 1.51
CA VAL A 107 -1.66 11.68 0.78
C VAL A 107 -0.49 11.31 1.66
N TYR A 108 0.38 10.46 1.14
CA TYR A 108 1.65 10.08 1.75
C TYR A 108 2.82 10.68 0.97
N GLU A 109 4.02 10.49 1.48
CA GLU A 109 5.24 10.92 0.81
C GLU A 109 5.43 10.27 -0.58
N TYR A 110 5.09 8.99 -0.69
CA TYR A 110 5.34 8.17 -1.86
C TYR A 110 4.08 7.56 -2.48
N GLY A 111 2.90 8.08 -2.12
CA GLY A 111 1.65 7.56 -2.66
C GLY A 111 0.40 8.28 -2.18
N LYS A 112 -0.74 7.73 -2.57
CA LYS A 112 -2.08 8.22 -2.23
C LYS A 112 -3.02 7.03 -2.07
N SER A 113 -4.00 7.18 -1.19
CA SER A 113 -5.10 6.22 -1.04
C SER A 113 -6.44 6.94 -0.91
N GLU A 114 -7.51 6.20 -1.20
CA GLU A 114 -8.84 6.51 -0.69
C GLU A 114 -9.12 5.56 0.47
N ASP A 115 -9.26 6.11 1.66
CA ASP A 115 -9.47 5.37 2.88
C ASP A 115 -10.95 5.40 3.26
N SER A 116 -11.42 4.35 3.91
CA SER A 116 -12.77 4.20 4.44
C SER A 116 -12.69 3.82 5.91
N LEU A 117 -13.34 4.62 6.76
CA LEU A 117 -13.54 4.33 8.17
C LEU A 117 -15.00 3.94 8.39
N THR A 118 -15.22 2.77 8.97
CA THR A 118 -16.52 2.37 9.53
C THR A 118 -16.44 2.54 11.04
N MET A 119 -17.38 3.28 11.62
CA MET A 119 -17.37 3.66 13.02
C MET A 119 -18.66 3.23 13.71
N ILE A 120 -18.56 2.81 14.96
CA ILE A 120 -19.69 2.44 15.82
C ILE A 120 -19.68 3.27 17.09
N LYS A 121 -20.84 3.39 17.73
CA LYS A 121 -20.95 3.94 19.07
C LYS A 121 -20.56 2.87 20.09
N ASP A 122 -19.52 3.13 20.86
CA ASP A 122 -19.04 2.24 21.92
C ASP A 122 -19.89 2.38 23.21
N ASP A 123 -19.58 1.59 24.24
CA ASP A 123 -20.35 1.53 25.49
C ASP A 123 -20.41 2.86 26.24
N ASP A 124 -19.36 3.68 26.15
CA ASP A 124 -19.28 5.04 26.72
C ASP A 124 -20.00 6.10 25.87
N GLY A 125 -20.53 5.68 24.73
CA GLY A 125 -21.27 6.50 23.80
C GLY A 125 -20.44 7.33 22.83
N VAL A 126 -19.13 7.14 22.80
CA VAL A 126 -18.22 7.76 21.83
C VAL A 126 -18.18 6.94 20.54
N MET A 127 -18.11 7.61 19.39
CA MET A 127 -17.92 6.94 18.11
C MET A 127 -16.45 6.50 17.96
N ARG A 128 -16.19 5.22 17.72
CA ARG A 128 -14.84 4.67 17.49
C ARG A 128 -14.77 3.85 16.21
N ILE A 129 -13.57 3.72 15.66
CA ILE A 129 -13.32 3.00 14.41
C ILE A 129 -13.49 1.50 14.66
N LEU A 130 -14.44 0.89 13.96
CA LEU A 130 -14.64 -0.56 13.93
C LEU A 130 -13.82 -1.20 12.80
N ASN A 131 -13.77 -0.55 11.64
CA ASN A 131 -13.04 -1.05 10.47
C ASN A 131 -12.30 0.09 9.77
N TYR A 132 -11.08 -0.21 9.32
CA TYR A 132 -10.24 0.68 8.54
C TYR A 132 -9.83 -0.06 7.27
N HIS A 133 -10.17 0.51 6.13
CA HIS A 133 -9.80 -0.02 4.83
C HIS A 133 -9.17 1.08 3.99
N TRP A 134 -7.99 0.84 3.41
CA TRP A 134 -7.34 1.74 2.47
C TRP A 134 -7.33 1.14 1.07
N ASN A 135 -7.64 1.97 0.08
CA ASN A 135 -7.54 1.61 -1.33
C ASN A 135 -6.50 2.49 -2.01
N LEU A 136 -5.33 1.93 -2.28
CA LEU A 136 -4.22 2.63 -2.94
C LEU A 136 -4.65 3.13 -4.32
N LYS A 137 -4.47 4.44 -4.55
CA LYS A 137 -4.73 5.08 -5.84
C LYS A 137 -3.47 5.28 -6.66
N SER A 138 -2.34 5.44 -5.98
CA SER A 138 -1.02 5.53 -6.59
C SER A 138 0.03 5.21 -5.53
N ALA A 139 1.06 4.44 -5.87
CA ALA A 139 2.18 4.20 -4.98
C ALA A 139 3.46 4.05 -5.80
N ARG A 140 4.48 4.86 -5.49
CA ARG A 140 5.74 4.87 -6.26
C ARG A 140 6.48 3.54 -6.22
N TYR A 141 6.28 2.72 -5.19
CA TYR A 141 6.87 1.39 -5.16
C TYR A 141 6.30 0.45 -6.23
N LEU A 142 5.03 0.64 -6.64
CA LEU A 142 4.44 -0.12 -7.74
C LEU A 142 5.09 0.26 -9.08
N ASP A 143 5.40 1.54 -9.26
CA ASP A 143 6.17 1.98 -10.43
C ASP A 143 7.58 1.36 -10.39
N GLY A 144 8.20 1.31 -9.20
CA GLY A 144 9.51 0.70 -8.99
C GLY A 144 9.56 -0.80 -9.28
N ILE A 145 8.55 -1.59 -8.86
CA ILE A 145 8.52 -3.03 -9.15
C ILE A 145 8.33 -3.28 -10.65
N THR A 146 7.44 -2.54 -11.32
CA THR A 146 7.24 -2.66 -12.77
C THR A 146 8.49 -2.27 -13.56
N GLU A 147 9.18 -1.19 -13.18
CA GLU A 147 10.45 -0.82 -13.83
C GLU A 147 11.54 -1.86 -13.54
N SER A 148 11.54 -2.47 -12.35
CA SER A 148 12.48 -3.54 -11.99
C SER A 148 12.29 -4.78 -12.85
N GLU A 149 11.05 -5.23 -13.05
CA GLU A 149 10.69 -6.35 -13.93
C GLU A 149 11.14 -6.08 -15.38
N LYS A 150 10.95 -4.85 -15.86
CA LYS A 150 11.39 -4.43 -17.19
C LYS A 150 12.91 -4.41 -17.33
N ILE A 151 13.64 -3.87 -16.36
CA ILE A 151 15.11 -3.88 -16.35
C ILE A 151 15.62 -5.32 -16.34
N THR A 152 15.00 -6.20 -15.55
CA THR A 152 15.31 -7.63 -15.54
C THR A 152 15.05 -8.26 -16.91
N GLY A 153 13.94 -7.96 -17.58
CA GLY A 153 13.69 -8.42 -18.94
C GLY A 153 14.77 -7.97 -19.93
N MET A 154 15.12 -6.68 -19.92
CA MET A 154 16.22 -6.15 -20.75
C MET A 154 17.56 -6.83 -20.45
N TYR A 155 17.83 -7.14 -19.18
CA TYR A 155 19.00 -7.88 -18.77
C TYR A 155 19.00 -9.31 -19.35
N MET A 156 17.86 -10.00 -19.25
CA MET A 156 17.71 -11.36 -19.78
C MET A 156 17.80 -11.42 -21.30
N ASP A 157 17.24 -10.44 -22.01
CA ASP A 157 17.41 -10.30 -23.46
C ASP A 157 18.89 -10.19 -23.84
N ALA A 158 19.64 -9.34 -23.13
CA ALA A 158 21.08 -9.19 -23.33
C ALA A 158 21.85 -10.51 -23.05
N VAL A 159 21.46 -11.27 -22.03
CA VAL A 159 22.04 -12.60 -21.75
C VAL A 159 21.71 -13.59 -22.86
N ALA A 160 20.48 -13.62 -23.38
CA ALA A 160 20.04 -14.49 -24.47
C ALA A 160 20.89 -14.28 -25.74
N GLU A 161 21.19 -13.01 -26.03
CA GLU A 161 21.98 -12.58 -27.17
C GLU A 161 23.50 -12.70 -26.94
N LYS A 162 23.92 -13.20 -25.77
CA LYS A 162 25.33 -13.26 -25.32
C LYS A 162 26.01 -11.88 -25.30
N ASN A 163 25.22 -10.82 -25.17
CA ASN A 163 25.65 -9.45 -25.01
C ASN A 163 25.84 -9.10 -23.53
N TYR A 164 26.80 -9.79 -22.89
CA TYR A 164 27.05 -9.65 -21.45
C TYR A 164 27.52 -8.24 -21.04
N GLU A 165 28.07 -7.50 -22.00
CA GLU A 165 28.42 -6.09 -21.87
C GLU A 165 27.20 -5.22 -21.58
N LEU A 166 26.12 -5.40 -22.37
CA LEU A 166 24.86 -4.71 -22.16
C LEU A 166 24.20 -5.14 -20.85
N ALA A 167 24.26 -6.43 -20.52
CA ALA A 167 23.73 -6.94 -19.26
C ALA A 167 24.43 -6.28 -18.06
N TYR A 168 25.76 -6.19 -18.08
CA TYR A 168 26.54 -5.50 -17.04
C TYR A 168 26.25 -4.00 -16.95
N ALA A 169 25.94 -3.32 -18.07
CA ALA A 169 25.59 -1.90 -18.06
C ALA A 169 24.26 -1.58 -17.33
N LEU A 170 23.41 -2.59 -17.11
CA LEU A 170 22.20 -2.49 -16.31
C LEU A 170 22.47 -2.68 -14.80
N CYS A 171 23.64 -3.20 -14.45
CA CYS A 171 24.12 -3.25 -13.07
C CYS A 171 24.56 -1.85 -12.61
N GLY A 172 24.57 -1.63 -11.30
CA GLY A 172 25.00 -0.35 -10.76
C GLY A 172 25.19 -0.36 -9.25
N TYR A 173 25.46 0.82 -8.71
CA TYR A 173 25.70 1.04 -7.28
C TYR A 173 26.75 0.05 -6.75
N LYS A 174 26.45 -0.65 -5.65
CA LYS A 174 27.43 -1.57 -5.05
C LYS A 174 27.75 -2.81 -5.87
N ALA A 175 26.91 -3.25 -6.82
CA ALA A 175 27.25 -4.41 -7.65
C ALA A 175 28.56 -4.22 -8.40
N ILE A 176 28.75 -3.04 -8.99
CA ILE A 176 29.95 -2.71 -9.77
C ILE A 176 31.17 -2.42 -8.87
N GLU A 177 30.95 -2.20 -7.57
CA GLU A 177 32.04 -2.04 -6.58
C GLU A 177 32.56 -3.38 -6.06
N ILE A 178 31.68 -4.39 -5.95
CA ILE A 178 32.01 -5.69 -5.33
C ILE A 178 32.29 -6.80 -6.34
N THR A 179 31.82 -6.68 -7.58
CA THR A 179 32.05 -7.65 -8.65
C THR A 179 32.57 -6.92 -9.86
N SER A 180 33.80 -7.25 -10.25
CA SER A 180 34.38 -6.71 -11.47
C SER A 180 33.55 -7.14 -12.67
N LYS A 181 33.63 -6.34 -13.74
CA LYS A 181 33.00 -6.66 -15.01
C LYS A 181 33.41 -8.03 -15.53
N GLU A 182 34.69 -8.36 -15.44
CA GLU A 182 35.25 -9.63 -15.89
C GLU A 182 34.67 -10.81 -15.09
N GLU A 183 34.55 -10.68 -13.77
CA GLU A 183 33.91 -11.69 -12.92
C GLU A 183 32.43 -11.86 -13.25
N TRP A 184 31.70 -10.77 -13.46
CA TRP A 184 30.28 -10.79 -13.80
C TRP A 184 30.02 -11.48 -15.15
N VAL A 185 30.80 -11.11 -16.17
CA VAL A 185 30.73 -11.72 -17.50
C VAL A 185 31.13 -13.20 -17.44
N SER A 186 32.15 -13.54 -16.66
CA SER A 186 32.59 -14.93 -16.47
C SER A 186 31.50 -15.77 -15.81
N MET A 187 30.81 -15.25 -14.80
CA MET A 187 29.66 -15.90 -14.17
C MET A 187 28.58 -16.24 -15.20
N LEU A 188 28.18 -15.27 -16.02
CA LEU A 188 27.15 -15.48 -17.05
C LEU A 188 27.57 -16.52 -18.09
N ALA A 189 28.80 -16.40 -18.60
CA ALA A 189 29.33 -17.33 -19.58
C ALA A 189 29.42 -18.76 -19.03
N ASN A 190 29.86 -18.93 -17.77
CA ASN A 190 29.97 -20.24 -17.14
C ASN A 190 28.62 -20.93 -17.01
N THR A 191 27.57 -20.21 -16.60
CA THR A 191 26.23 -20.80 -16.53
C THR A 191 25.68 -21.14 -17.91
N SER A 192 25.85 -20.27 -18.91
CA SER A 192 25.44 -20.58 -20.29
C SER A 192 26.16 -21.81 -20.85
N ASN A 193 27.44 -22.01 -20.50
CA ASN A 193 28.18 -23.22 -20.88
C ASN A 193 27.65 -24.48 -20.17
N ALA A 194 27.23 -24.37 -18.91
CA ALA A 194 26.73 -25.50 -18.12
C ALA A 194 25.28 -25.87 -18.51
N ALA A 195 24.37 -24.89 -18.52
CA ALA A 195 22.95 -25.08 -18.81
C ALA A 195 22.62 -25.10 -20.32
N GLY A 196 23.59 -24.74 -21.17
CA GLY A 196 23.37 -24.56 -22.60
C GLY A 196 22.75 -23.20 -22.94
N ASP A 197 22.59 -22.93 -24.23
CA ASP A 197 22.03 -21.66 -24.72
C ASP A 197 20.58 -21.48 -24.23
N MET A 198 20.26 -20.27 -23.80
CA MET A 198 18.91 -19.90 -23.38
C MET A 198 17.99 -19.79 -24.60
N THR A 199 16.82 -20.43 -24.52
CA THR A 199 15.83 -20.46 -25.60
C THR A 199 14.69 -19.48 -25.38
N ASN A 200 14.27 -19.30 -24.12
CA ASN A 200 13.33 -18.28 -23.67
C ASN A 200 13.46 -18.10 -22.15
N TYR A 201 12.78 -17.09 -21.61
CA TYR A 201 12.64 -16.86 -20.19
C TYR A 201 11.25 -16.29 -19.87
N THR A 202 10.85 -16.39 -18.61
CA THR A 202 9.63 -15.77 -18.07
C THR A 202 9.97 -15.03 -16.78
N VAL A 203 9.56 -13.75 -16.70
CA VAL A 203 9.58 -12.97 -15.45
C VAL A 203 8.30 -13.30 -14.67
N ASP A 204 8.46 -13.78 -13.44
CA ASP A 204 7.35 -14.10 -12.53
C ASP A 204 6.92 -12.85 -11.75
N THR A 205 6.05 -12.07 -12.36
CA THR A 205 5.52 -10.82 -11.80
C THR A 205 4.64 -11.03 -10.57
N GLU A 206 4.13 -12.25 -10.36
CA GLU A 206 3.30 -12.57 -9.18
C GLU A 206 4.15 -12.83 -7.93
N LYS A 207 5.42 -13.27 -8.12
CA LYS A 207 6.37 -13.47 -7.02
C LYS A 207 7.28 -12.27 -6.75
N SER A 208 7.32 -11.32 -7.68
CA SER A 208 8.16 -10.13 -7.55
C SER A 208 7.70 -9.29 -6.36
N HIS A 209 8.61 -8.85 -5.52
CA HIS A 209 8.29 -8.11 -4.30
C HIS A 209 9.26 -6.97 -4.03
N CYS A 210 8.87 -6.06 -3.14
CA CYS A 210 9.67 -4.89 -2.80
C CYS A 210 9.81 -4.71 -1.29
N SER A 211 10.95 -4.13 -0.90
CA SER A 211 11.25 -3.68 0.46
C SER A 211 11.67 -2.21 0.41
N ILE A 212 10.82 -1.32 0.94
CA ILE A 212 10.98 0.14 0.80
C ILE A 212 11.70 0.74 2.00
N ALA A 213 12.59 1.71 1.72
CA ALA A 213 13.45 2.36 2.71
C ALA A 213 14.21 1.40 3.65
N ALA A 214 14.46 0.18 3.18
CA ALA A 214 15.16 -0.88 3.88
C ALA A 214 16.67 -0.64 3.87
N GLU A 215 17.38 -1.27 4.81
CA GLU A 215 18.84 -1.31 4.84
C GLU A 215 19.32 -2.68 4.37
N GLY A 216 20.31 -2.70 3.49
CA GLY A 216 20.84 -3.93 2.93
C GLY A 216 22.26 -3.75 2.38
N GLY A 217 22.73 -4.75 1.64
CA GLY A 217 24.10 -4.78 1.11
C GLY A 217 24.46 -3.52 0.33
N ALA A 218 23.53 -2.95 -0.44
CA ALA A 218 23.74 -1.75 -1.24
C ALA A 218 23.55 -0.42 -0.48
N GLY A 219 23.15 -0.46 0.79
CA GLY A 219 22.86 0.72 1.62
C GLY A 219 21.37 0.86 1.93
N LYS A 220 20.97 2.05 2.37
CA LYS A 220 19.56 2.36 2.66
C LYS A 220 18.85 2.82 1.39
N GLY A 221 17.70 2.22 1.08
CA GLY A 221 16.89 2.58 -0.09
C GLY A 221 15.79 1.56 -0.37
N ASN A 222 15.35 1.48 -1.61
CA ASN A 222 14.30 0.57 -2.05
C ASN A 222 14.93 -0.65 -2.73
N TYR A 223 14.54 -1.84 -2.31
CA TYR A 223 14.98 -3.11 -2.87
C TYR A 223 13.82 -3.78 -3.59
N TYR A 224 14.11 -4.41 -4.71
CA TYR A 224 13.14 -5.13 -5.53
C TYR A 224 13.72 -6.48 -5.90
N ASP A 225 13.04 -7.55 -5.49
CA ASP A 225 13.43 -8.91 -5.86
C ASP A 225 12.49 -9.38 -6.97
N VAL A 226 13.10 -9.72 -8.11
CA VAL A 226 12.42 -10.18 -9.33
C VAL A 226 12.84 -11.60 -9.62
N TYR A 227 11.87 -12.47 -9.84
CA TYR A 227 12.09 -13.89 -10.09
C TYR A 227 11.95 -14.20 -11.57
N VAL A 228 12.86 -15.01 -12.10
CA VAL A 228 12.89 -15.41 -13.51
C VAL A 228 13.05 -16.92 -13.61
N THR A 229 12.38 -17.51 -14.60
CA THR A 229 12.63 -18.89 -15.01
C THR A 229 13.16 -18.89 -16.44
N SER A 230 14.39 -19.36 -16.60
CA SER A 230 15.09 -19.45 -17.89
C SER A 230 15.04 -20.88 -18.40
N ASN A 231 14.59 -21.09 -19.64
CA ASN A 231 14.63 -22.40 -20.28
C ASN A 231 15.84 -22.47 -21.21
N CYS A 232 16.81 -23.31 -20.86
CA CYS A 232 18.07 -23.50 -21.56
C CYS A 232 18.10 -24.88 -22.24
N ALA A 233 19.04 -25.08 -23.17
CA ALA A 233 19.13 -26.31 -23.95
C ALA A 233 19.29 -27.58 -23.09
N ASN A 234 19.95 -27.48 -21.93
CA ASN A 234 20.24 -28.61 -21.05
C ASN A 234 19.45 -28.59 -19.73
N GLY A 235 18.50 -27.67 -19.55
CA GLY A 235 17.70 -27.60 -18.33
C GLY A 235 16.97 -26.27 -18.12
N THR A 236 16.34 -26.16 -16.97
CA THR A 236 15.70 -24.93 -16.49
C THR A 236 16.55 -24.34 -15.38
N VAL A 237 16.72 -23.02 -15.39
CA VAL A 237 17.43 -22.28 -14.33
C VAL A 237 16.43 -21.34 -13.65
N HIS A 238 16.43 -21.36 -12.32
CA HIS A 238 15.65 -20.42 -11.52
C HIS A 238 16.55 -19.28 -11.08
N GLU A 239 16.17 -18.06 -11.41
CA GLU A 239 17.01 -16.88 -11.23
C GLU A 239 16.30 -15.88 -10.34
N THR A 240 17.05 -15.26 -9.44
CA THR A 240 16.57 -14.18 -8.59
C THR A 240 17.45 -12.96 -8.78
N PHE A 241 16.84 -11.85 -9.16
CA PHE A 241 17.48 -10.56 -9.32
C PHE A 241 17.12 -9.67 -8.14
N THR A 242 18.12 -9.10 -7.48
CA THR A 242 17.89 -8.00 -6.54
C THR A 242 18.28 -6.71 -7.23
N LEU A 243 17.33 -5.78 -7.30
CA LEU A 243 17.51 -4.45 -7.81
C LEU A 243 17.39 -3.43 -6.68
N PHE A 244 18.06 -2.30 -6.86
CA PHE A 244 18.14 -1.25 -5.85
C PHE A 244 17.88 0.13 -6.45
N GLN A 245 17.21 0.96 -5.66
CA GLN A 245 16.98 2.36 -5.92
C GLN A 245 17.21 3.14 -4.62
N PRO A 246 18.29 3.95 -4.50
CA PRO A 246 18.59 4.69 -3.27
C PRO A 246 17.43 5.61 -2.85
N HIS A 247 16.87 6.32 -3.84
CA HIS A 247 15.76 7.25 -3.68
C HIS A 247 14.83 7.18 -4.90
N TYR A 248 13.55 7.50 -4.72
CA TYR A 248 12.54 7.39 -5.80
C TYR A 248 12.79 8.27 -7.03
N ASP A 249 13.68 9.26 -6.94
CA ASP A 249 14.14 10.11 -8.04
C ASP A 249 15.41 9.58 -8.73
N GLU A 250 15.99 8.49 -8.23
CA GLU A 250 17.11 7.79 -8.84
C GLU A 250 16.65 6.58 -9.67
N GLY A 251 17.51 6.12 -10.58
CA GLY A 251 17.23 4.96 -11.41
C GLY A 251 17.33 3.65 -10.64
N VAL A 252 16.47 2.69 -10.96
CA VAL A 252 16.60 1.31 -10.48
C VAL A 252 17.79 0.64 -11.20
N LYS A 253 18.60 -0.15 -10.48
CA LYS A 253 19.73 -0.91 -11.05
C LYS A 253 19.83 -2.30 -10.46
N VAL A 254 20.33 -3.26 -11.24
CA VAL A 254 20.65 -4.60 -10.75
C VAL A 254 21.85 -4.53 -9.80
N ILE A 255 21.70 -5.10 -8.61
CA ILE A 255 22.77 -5.17 -7.60
C ILE A 255 23.17 -6.60 -7.23
N ALA A 256 22.33 -7.59 -7.54
CA ALA A 256 22.67 -8.99 -7.39
C ALA A 256 21.87 -9.84 -8.39
N HIS A 257 22.47 -10.96 -8.79
CA HIS A 257 21.84 -11.96 -9.66
C HIS A 257 22.28 -13.33 -9.16
N ASN A 258 21.32 -14.10 -8.63
CA ASN A 258 21.51 -15.46 -8.15
C ASN A 258 20.84 -16.44 -9.12
N ARG A 259 21.48 -17.61 -9.32
CA ARG A 259 21.03 -18.65 -10.26
C ARG A 259 21.09 -19.99 -9.57
N GLU A 260 19.99 -20.74 -9.61
CA GLU A 260 19.81 -22.07 -9.02
C GLU A 260 19.41 -23.10 -10.08
#